data_AF-H3SLR7-F1
#
_entry.id   AF-H3SLR7-F1
#
_cell.length_a   1.000
_cell.length_b   1.000
_cell.length_c   1.000
_cell.angle_alpha   90.00
_cell.angle_beta   90.00
_cell.angle_gamma   90.00
#
_symmetry.space_group_name_H-M   'P 1'
#
loop_
_entity.id
_entity.type
_entity.pdbx_description
1 polymer ?
#
loop_
_entity_poly.entity_id
_entity_poly.type
_entity_poly.pdbx_seq_one_letter_code
_entity_poly.pdbx_strand_id
1 'polypeptide(L)'
;MQSKSSAQYSLWEEAEDLTAIRTMFEENVEQYRVYIEGLEESELDEMIDYANQSGVPFRTSVRDILLQVLLHGQYHRGRSTGHFGSNRQSLSKSITSRSRGFNGA
;
A
#
# COMPACT_ATOMS: atom_id res chain seq x y z
N MET A 1 -23.08 -12.75 24.34
CA MET A 1 -21.82 -13.09 23.67
C MET A 1 -20.89 -11.89 23.83
N GLN A 2 -19.77 -12.04 24.54
CA GLN A 2 -18.87 -10.92 24.88
C GLN A 2 -17.98 -10.58 23.68
N SER A 3 -18.06 -9.35 23.20
CA SER A 3 -17.08 -8.78 22.26
C SER A 3 -15.73 -8.68 22.97
N LYS A 4 -14.73 -9.44 22.49
CA LYS A 4 -13.35 -9.30 22.96
C LYS A 4 -12.74 -8.09 22.28
N SER A 5 -12.38 -7.09 23.06
CA SER A 5 -11.67 -5.89 22.59
C SER A 5 -10.36 -6.26 21.91
N SER A 6 -10.09 -5.67 20.74
CA SER A 6 -8.80 -5.80 20.02
C SER A 6 -7.67 -5.02 20.66
N ALA A 7 -7.90 -4.32 21.78
CA ALA A 7 -6.90 -3.52 22.50
C ALA A 7 -5.70 -4.35 23.03
N GLN A 8 -5.81 -5.68 23.03
CA GLN A 8 -4.75 -6.60 23.47
C GLN A 8 -3.77 -7.01 22.37
N TYR A 9 -3.98 -6.59 21.11
CA TYR A 9 -3.05 -6.89 20.02
C TYR A 9 -2.12 -5.71 19.78
N SER A 10 -0.82 -5.89 20.03
CA SER A 10 0.20 -5.01 19.46
C SER A 10 0.18 -5.25 17.94
N LEU A 11 -0.58 -4.42 17.22
CA LEU A 11 -0.85 -4.63 15.79
C LEU A 11 0.42 -4.53 14.93
N TRP A 12 1.43 -3.85 15.43
CA TRP A 12 2.71 -3.65 14.77
C TRP A 12 3.81 -3.84 15.82
N GLU A 13 4.62 -4.89 15.68
CA GLU A 13 5.97 -4.86 16.23
C GLU A 13 6.81 -3.95 15.33
N GLU A 14 7.62 -3.06 15.92
CA GLU A 14 8.53 -2.26 15.11
C GLU A 14 9.58 -3.19 14.49
N ALA A 15 9.42 -3.49 13.20
CA ALA A 15 10.42 -4.25 12.46
C ALA A 15 11.65 -3.36 12.26
N GLU A 16 12.65 -3.50 13.12
CA GLU A 16 13.93 -2.77 13.01
C GLU A 16 14.75 -3.23 11.79
N ASP A 17 14.47 -4.41 11.23
CA ASP A 17 15.24 -5.03 10.14
C ASP A 17 14.50 -5.04 8.78
N LEU A 18 15.15 -4.46 7.76
CA LEU A 18 14.66 -4.44 6.38
C LEU A 18 14.54 -5.85 5.76
N THR A 19 15.30 -6.83 6.23
CA THR A 19 15.19 -8.21 5.76
C THR A 19 13.91 -8.85 6.27
N ALA A 20 13.58 -8.66 7.55
CA ALA A 20 12.30 -9.07 8.11
C ALA A 20 11.11 -8.44 7.34
N ILE A 21 11.17 -7.14 7.03
CA ILE A 21 10.12 -6.46 6.24
C ILE A 21 9.97 -7.08 4.84
N ARG A 22 11.07 -7.42 4.17
CA ARG A 22 11.04 -8.07 2.85
C ARG A 22 10.42 -9.46 2.92
N THR A 23 10.79 -10.26 3.91
CA THR A 23 10.21 -11.60 4.12
C THR A 23 8.71 -11.50 4.37
N MET A 24 8.27 -10.59 5.25
CA MET A 24 6.84 -10.37 5.50
C MET A 24 6.08 -9.95 4.22
N PHE A 25 6.71 -9.16 3.36
CA PHE A 25 6.12 -8.77 2.07
C PHE A 25 5.97 -9.96 1.12
N GLU A 26 7.01 -10.79 0.99
CA GLU A 26 6.98 -12.00 0.15
C GLU A 26 5.93 -13.01 0.64
N GLU A 27 5.86 -13.23 1.96
CA GLU A 27 4.83 -14.06 2.58
C GLU A 27 3.43 -13.53 2.33
N ASN A 28 3.23 -12.21 2.46
CA ASN A 28 1.95 -11.58 2.22
C ASN A 28 1.49 -11.76 0.76
N VAL A 29 2.41 -11.61 -0.20
CA VAL A 29 2.12 -11.85 -1.62
C VAL A 29 1.68 -13.29 -1.87
N GLU A 30 2.40 -14.28 -1.34
CA GLU A 30 2.03 -15.69 -1.51
C GLU A 30 0.71 -16.03 -0.84
N GLN A 31 0.44 -15.50 0.36
CA GLN A 31 -0.83 -15.72 1.06
C GLN A 31 -2.01 -15.15 0.29
N TYR A 32 -1.91 -13.92 -0.23
CA TYR A 32 -2.96 -13.36 -1.08
C TYR A 32 -3.14 -14.15 -2.37
N ARG A 33 -2.04 -14.61 -2.98
CA ARG A 33 -2.10 -15.42 -4.20
C ARG A 33 -2.87 -16.72 -3.96
N VAL A 34 -2.50 -17.48 -2.93
CA VAL A 34 -3.19 -18.73 -2.57
C VAL A 34 -4.66 -18.48 -2.24
N TYR A 35 -4.96 -17.41 -1.49
CA TYR A 35 -6.35 -17.07 -1.14
C TYR A 35 -7.19 -16.75 -2.37
N ILE A 36 -6.69 -15.89 -3.27
CA ILE A 36 -7.42 -15.48 -4.48
C ILE A 36 -7.55 -16.63 -5.47
N GLU A 37 -6.50 -17.46 -5.65
CA GLU A 37 -6.54 -18.64 -6.53
C GLU A 37 -7.55 -19.69 -6.06
N GLY A 38 -7.80 -19.78 -4.76
CA GLY A 38 -8.77 -20.70 -4.18
C GLY A 38 -10.19 -20.16 -4.01
N LEU A 39 -10.45 -18.90 -4.40
CA LEU A 39 -11.73 -18.24 -4.18
C LEU A 39 -12.68 -18.48 -5.35
N GLU A 40 -13.85 -19.05 -5.08
CA GLU A 40 -14.93 -19.23 -6.04
C GLU A 40 -15.75 -17.94 -6.19
N GLU A 41 -16.34 -17.72 -7.36
CA GLU A 41 -17.12 -16.49 -7.63
C GLU A 41 -18.30 -16.32 -6.66
N SER A 42 -18.94 -17.41 -6.24
CA SER A 42 -20.04 -17.36 -5.27
C SER A 42 -19.59 -16.96 -3.86
N GLU A 43 -18.33 -17.19 -3.51
CA GLU A 43 -17.78 -16.83 -2.19
C GLU A 43 -17.53 -15.31 -2.10
N LEU A 44 -17.44 -14.60 -3.23
CA LEU A 44 -17.32 -13.15 -3.25
C LEU A 44 -18.55 -12.45 -2.63
N ASP A 45 -19.72 -13.07 -2.73
CA ASP A 45 -20.97 -12.56 -2.15
C ASP A 45 -21.19 -12.98 -0.69
N GLU A 46 -20.25 -13.75 -0.10
CA GLU A 46 -20.31 -14.12 1.31
C GLU A 46 -20.18 -12.88 2.20
N MET A 47 -21.06 -12.76 3.20
CA MET A 47 -21.05 -11.66 4.15
C MET A 47 -20.22 -12.01 5.38
N ILE A 48 -19.19 -11.22 5.66
CA ILE A 48 -18.33 -11.36 6.82
C ILE A 48 -18.75 -10.38 7.92
N ASP A 49 -19.04 -10.90 9.10
CA ASP A 49 -19.26 -10.11 10.32
C ASP A 49 -17.92 -9.91 11.06
N TYR A 50 -17.55 -8.65 11.31
CA TYR A 50 -16.33 -8.32 12.05
C TYR A 50 -16.52 -7.08 12.91
N ALA A 51 -15.63 -6.87 13.87
CA ALA A 51 -15.57 -5.62 14.62
C ALA A 51 -14.28 -4.88 14.26
N ASN A 52 -14.38 -3.57 14.05
CA ASN A 52 -13.18 -2.75 13.87
C ASN A 52 -12.39 -2.63 15.19
N GLN A 53 -11.25 -1.92 15.14
CA GLN A 53 -10.41 -1.72 16.31
C GLN A 53 -11.09 -0.98 17.47
N SER A 54 -12.15 -0.22 17.19
CA SER A 54 -12.98 0.45 18.20
C SER A 54 -14.12 -0.44 18.72
N GLY A 55 -14.19 -1.70 18.28
CA GLY A 55 -15.24 -2.65 18.64
C GLY A 55 -16.57 -2.43 17.93
N VAL A 56 -16.63 -1.52 16.95
CA VAL A 56 -17.85 -1.25 16.18
C VAL A 56 -18.08 -2.41 15.19
N PRO A 57 -19.27 -3.04 15.21
CA PRO A 57 -19.57 -4.15 14.32
C PRO A 57 -19.81 -3.66 12.89
N PHE A 58 -19.33 -4.43 11.93
CA PHE A 58 -19.52 -4.26 10.50
C PHE A 58 -19.90 -5.60 9.90
N ARG A 59 -20.65 -5.52 8.80
CA ARG A 59 -21.00 -6.66 7.96
C ARG A 59 -20.76 -6.27 6.51
N THR A 60 -19.80 -6.90 5.87
CA THR A 60 -19.31 -6.52 4.53
C THR A 60 -19.09 -7.76 3.70
N SER A 61 -19.36 -7.71 2.40
CA SER A 61 -19.09 -8.85 1.51
C SER A 61 -17.58 -9.07 1.35
N VAL A 62 -17.16 -10.30 1.04
CA VAL A 62 -15.76 -10.60 0.67
C VAL A 62 -15.32 -9.71 -0.50
N ARG A 63 -16.18 -9.55 -1.51
CA ARG A 63 -15.96 -8.66 -2.65
C ARG A 63 -15.62 -7.23 -2.23
N ASP A 64 -16.44 -6.65 -1.35
CA ASP A 64 -16.27 -5.27 -0.91
C ASP A 64 -15.00 -5.09 -0.06
N ILE A 65 -14.64 -6.08 0.76
CA ILE A 65 -13.39 -6.09 1.53
C ILE A 65 -12.18 -6.09 0.58
N LEU A 66 -12.17 -6.98 -0.42
CA LEU A 66 -11.07 -7.06 -1.39
C LEU A 66 -10.96 -5.79 -2.24
N LEU A 67 -12.09 -5.20 -2.66
CA LEU A 67 -12.11 -3.92 -3.37
C LEU A 67 -11.50 -2.80 -2.51
N GLN A 68 -11.83 -2.73 -1.22
CA GLN A 68 -11.26 -1.74 -0.31
C GLN A 68 -9.73 -1.91 -0.19
N VAL A 69 -9.24 -3.14 -0.05
CA VAL A 69 -7.79 -3.44 0.02
C VAL A 69 -7.08 -2.99 -1.28
N LEU A 70 -7.65 -3.30 -2.45
CA LEU A 70 -7.09 -2.91 -3.74
C LEU A 70 -7.01 -1.39 -3.90
N LEU A 71 -8.11 -0.68 -3.60
CA LEU A 71 -8.19 0.78 -3.68
C LEU A 71 -7.24 1.46 -2.70
N HIS A 72 -7.13 0.92 -1.49
CA HIS A 72 -6.17 1.40 -0.49
C HIS A 72 -4.73 1.24 -0.98
N GLY A 73 -4.37 0.06 -1.49
CA GLY A 73 -3.04 -0.18 -2.06
C GLY A 73 -2.72 0.72 -3.25
N GLN A 74 -3.70 1.04 -4.09
CA GLN A 74 -3.54 2.01 -5.18
C GLN A 74 -3.31 3.44 -4.65
N TYR A 75 -4.06 3.88 -3.65
CA TYR A 75 -3.88 5.20 -3.04
C TYR A 75 -2.46 5.39 -2.48
N HIS A 76 -1.94 4.39 -1.77
CA HIS A 76 -0.57 4.42 -1.24
C HIS A 76 0.50 4.43 -2.35
N ARG A 77 0.28 3.69 -3.45
CA ARG A 77 1.21 3.65 -4.60
C ARG A 77 1.14 4.92 -5.46
N GLY A 78 -0.04 5.51 -5.64
CA GLY A 78 -0.23 6.76 -6.38
C GLY A 78 0.38 7.98 -5.67
N ARG A 79 0.48 7.94 -4.33
CA ARG A 79 1.13 8.99 -3.53
C ARG A 79 2.65 9.03 -3.70
N SER A 80 3.28 7.97 -4.21
CA SER A 80 4.72 7.94 -4.53
C SER A 80 5.06 8.74 -5.79
N THR A 81 4.13 8.85 -6.75
CA THR A 81 4.38 9.53 -8.05
C THR A 81 4.43 11.06 -7.94
N GLY A 82 3.86 11.63 -6.86
CA GLY A 82 3.88 13.08 -6.62
C GLY A 82 5.22 13.63 -6.10
N HIS A 83 6.03 12.81 -5.43
CA HIS A 83 7.29 13.28 -4.82
C HIS A 83 8.54 13.02 -5.68
N PHE A 84 8.47 12.15 -6.70
CA PHE A 84 9.58 11.94 -7.64
C PHE A 84 9.55 12.87 -8.87
N GLY A 85 8.46 13.60 -9.09
CA GLY A 85 8.31 14.56 -10.19
C GLY A 85 8.97 15.93 -9.98
N SER A 86 9.32 16.30 -8.75
CA SER A 86 9.91 17.62 -8.46
C SER A 86 11.42 17.69 -8.68
N ASN A 87 12.13 16.56 -8.80
CA ASN A 87 13.59 16.56 -8.93
C ASN A 87 14.11 16.52 -10.39
N ARG A 88 13.22 16.48 -11.40
CA ARG A 88 13.61 16.47 -12.82
C ARG A 88 13.76 17.87 -13.43
N GLN A 89 13.22 18.91 -12.80
CA GLN A 89 13.32 20.29 -13.30
C GLN A 89 14.60 21.02 -12.87
N SER A 90 15.37 20.50 -11.90
CA SER A 90 16.61 21.15 -11.46
C SER A 90 17.84 20.81 -12.31
N LEU A 91 17.82 19.73 -13.11
CA LEU A 91 18.97 19.31 -13.93
C LEU A 91 18.98 19.90 -15.36
N SER A 92 17.91 20.58 -15.76
CA SER A 92 17.84 21.24 -17.08
C SER A 92 18.44 22.65 -17.10
N LYS A 93 18.61 23.31 -15.94
CA LYS A 93 19.09 24.71 -15.89
C LYS A 93 20.61 24.86 -15.83
N SER A 94 21.36 23.77 -15.66
CA SER A 94 22.83 23.81 -15.54
C SER A 94 23.58 23.63 -16.87
N ILE A 95 22.89 23.29 -17.97
CA ILE A 95 23.53 22.98 -19.26
C ILE A 95 23.50 24.18 -20.24
N THR A 96 22.74 25.24 -19.96
CA THR A 96 22.56 26.37 -20.91
C THR A 96 23.42 27.61 -20.61
N SER A 97 24.35 27.59 -19.65
CA SER A 97 25.19 28.78 -19.34
C SER A 97 26.65 28.71 -19.81
N ARG A 98 27.05 27.76 -20.67
CA ARG A 98 28.46 27.64 -21.13
C ARG A 98 28.65 27.69 -22.65
N SER A 99 27.88 28.54 -23.34
CA SER A 99 28.12 28.85 -24.76
C SER A 99 27.82 30.31 -25.11
N ARG A 100 28.46 31.26 -24.41
CA ARG A 100 28.73 32.60 -24.97
C ARG A 100 30.12 33.04 -24.57
N GLY A 101 31.06 32.83 -25.48
CA GLY A 101 32.46 33.20 -25.33
C GLY A 101 33.23 32.89 -26.59
N PHE A 102 32.72 33.32 -27.75
CA PHE A 102 33.54 33.44 -28.96
C PHE A 102 33.03 34.62 -29.77
N ASN A 103 33.72 35.75 -29.66
CA ASN A 103 33.72 36.78 -30.69
C ASN A 103 34.99 37.64 -30.59
N GLY A 104 35.85 37.47 -31.61
CA GLY A 104 36.67 38.49 -32.27
C GLY A 104 37.67 39.32 -31.47
N ALA A 105 38.96 39.08 -31.72
CA ALA A 105 39.87 40.00 -32.40
C ALA A 105 41.12 39.24 -32.86
#